data_AF-A0A9D9RDR2-F1
#
_entry.id   AF-A0A9D9RDR2-F1
#
_cell.length_a   1.000
_cell.length_b   1.000
_cell.length_c   1.000
_cell.angle_alpha   90.00
_cell.angle_beta   90.00
_cell.angle_gamma   90.00
#
_symmetry.space_group_name_H-M   'P 1'
#
loop_
_entity.id
_entity.type
_entity.pdbx_description
1 polymer ?
#
loop_
_entity_poly.entity_id
_entity_poly.type
_entity_poly.pdbx_seq_one_letter_code
_entity_poly.pdbx_strand_id
1 'polypeptide(L)'
;MLHPDDEAFYTHWEKQRAIPHYKRKSFLRGLSISLLLGILVLLIAEIGWYERANMVANSRGNIIWILIAITLISVGFGWIYQQFTSEMNEQRFNEIKHIKNKK
;
A
#
# COMPACT_ATOMS: atom_id res chain seq x y z
N MET A 1 32.54 1.93 -4.00
CA MET A 1 32.14 1.33 -5.29
C MET A 1 30.66 1.00 -5.20
N LEU A 2 29.91 1.02 -6.29
CA LEU A 2 28.49 0.63 -6.24
C LEU A 2 28.39 -0.88 -6.04
N HIS A 3 27.42 -1.31 -5.24
CA HIS A 3 27.10 -2.72 -5.11
C HIS A 3 26.47 -3.21 -6.43
N PRO A 4 26.71 -4.46 -6.87
CA PRO A 4 26.10 -5.01 -8.09
C PRO A 4 24.58 -4.83 -8.16
N ASP A 5 23.90 -4.93 -7.01
CA ASP A 5 22.45 -4.75 -6.90
C ASP A 5 21.99 -3.32 -7.21
N ASP A 6 22.78 -2.31 -6.85
CA ASP A 6 22.44 -0.91 -7.11
C ASP A 6 22.61 -0.56 -8.58
N GLU A 7 23.59 -1.15 -9.27
CA GLU A 7 23.75 -1.00 -10.72
C GLU A 7 22.63 -1.69 -11.50
N ALA A 8 22.23 -2.89 -11.06
CA ALA A 8 21.07 -3.60 -11.61
C ALA A 8 19.78 -2.79 -11.41
N PHE A 9 19.55 -2.28 -10.20
CA PHE A 9 18.42 -1.40 -9.90
C PHE A 9 18.44 -0.13 -10.76
N TYR A 10 19.59 0.56 -10.83
CA TYR A 10 19.75 1.81 -11.59
C TYR A 10 19.37 1.61 -13.07
N THR A 11 19.93 0.58 -13.71
CA THR A 11 19.68 0.28 -15.13
C THR A 11 18.22 -0.12 -15.38
N HIS A 12 17.62 -0.84 -14.44
CA HIS A 12 16.23 -1.27 -14.52
C HIS A 12 15.26 -0.09 -14.34
N TRP A 13 15.51 0.77 -13.35
CA TRP A 13 14.67 1.92 -13.05
C TRP A 13 14.80 3.02 -14.11
N GLU A 14 15.99 3.24 -14.66
CA GLU A 14 16.23 4.19 -15.75
C GLU A 14 15.36 3.91 -16.99
N LYS A 15 15.12 2.63 -17.31
CA LYS A 15 14.21 2.23 -18.40
C LYS A 15 12.73 2.38 -18.03
N GLN A 16 12.39 2.16 -16.75
CA GLN A 16 10.99 2.13 -16.30
C GLN A 16 10.44 3.47 -15.86
N ARG A 17 11.27 4.45 -15.49
CA ARG A 17 10.83 5.76 -15.01
C ARG A 17 10.02 6.56 -16.04
N ALA A 18 10.23 6.28 -17.33
CA ALA A 18 9.51 6.94 -18.43
C ALA A 18 8.12 6.33 -18.69
N ILE A 19 7.83 5.17 -18.08
CA ILE A 19 6.55 4.48 -18.21
C ILE A 19 5.59 5.05 -17.15
N PRO A 20 4.28 5.24 -17.46
CA PRO A 20 3.31 5.76 -16.52
C PRO A 20 3.36 5.05 -15.15
N HIS A 21 3.27 5.86 -14.09
CA HIS A 21 3.43 5.46 -12.68
C HIS A 21 2.41 4.42 -12.19
N TYR A 22 1.44 4.02 -13.02
CA TYR A 22 0.47 2.99 -12.68
C TYR A 22 1.06 1.58 -12.66
N LYS A 23 1.58 1.18 -11.49
CA LYS A 23 2.08 -0.18 -11.24
C LYS A 23 1.03 -1.03 -10.53
N ARG A 24 0.29 -1.84 -11.30
CA ARG A 24 -0.71 -2.82 -10.81
C ARG A 24 -0.20 -3.65 -9.62
N LYS A 25 1.05 -4.11 -9.66
CA LYS A 25 1.65 -4.93 -8.60
C LYS A 25 1.74 -4.19 -7.27
N SER A 26 2.10 -2.91 -7.28
CA SER A 26 2.18 -2.10 -6.06
C SER A 26 0.79 -1.78 -5.54
N PHE A 27 -0.15 -1.41 -6.41
CA PHE A 27 -1.55 -1.22 -6.04
C PHE A 27 -2.14 -2.45 -5.34
N LEU A 28 -1.99 -3.63 -5.95
CA LEU A 28 -2.51 -4.88 -5.38
C LEU A 28 -1.89 -5.20 -4.02
N ARG A 29 -0.60 -4.92 -3.81
CA ARG A 29 0.04 -5.08 -2.49
C ARG A 29 -0.59 -4.17 -1.43
N GLY A 30 -0.76 -2.89 -1.72
CA GLY A 30 -1.40 -1.94 -0.80
C GLY A 30 -2.86 -2.32 -0.52
N LEU A 31 -3.59 -2.75 -1.55
CA LEU A 31 -4.96 -3.25 -1.43
C LEU A 31 -5.02 -4.52 -0.56
N SER A 32 -4.15 -5.51 -0.78
CA SER A 32 -4.15 -6.75 0.02
C SER A 32 -3.85 -6.49 1.49
N ILE A 33 -2.88 -5.63 1.81
CA ILE A 33 -2.53 -5.29 3.20
C ILE A 33 -3.71 -4.59 3.89
N SER A 34 -4.32 -3.61 3.23
CA SER A 34 -5.46 -2.90 3.81
C SER A 34 -6.70 -3.78 3.95
N LEU A 35 -6.97 -4.70 3.01
CA LEU A 35 -8.04 -5.69 3.16
C LEU A 35 -7.78 -6.62 4.33
N LEU A 36 -6.54 -7.07 4.54
CA LEU A 36 -6.17 -7.91 5.68
C LEU A 36 -6.45 -7.17 7.01
N LEU A 37 -6.14 -5.88 7.07
CA LEU A 37 -6.49 -5.04 8.22
C LEU A 37 -8.01 -4.90 8.39
N GLY A 38 -8.75 -4.74 7.30
CA GLY A 38 -10.22 -4.73 7.33
C GLY A 38 -10.82 -6.03 7.87
N ILE A 39 -10.27 -7.19 7.46
CA ILE A 39 -10.66 -8.50 7.98
C ILE A 39 -10.36 -8.59 9.47
N LEU A 40 -9.19 -8.13 9.91
CA LEU A 40 -8.82 -8.09 11.33
C LEU A 40 -9.83 -7.27 12.15
N VAL A 41 -10.26 -6.11 11.63
CA VAL A 41 -11.29 -5.28 12.28
C VAL A 41 -12.62 -6.05 12.41
N LEU A 42 -13.03 -6.79 11.38
CA LEU A 42 -14.24 -7.61 11.43
C LEU A 42 -14.12 -8.73 12.48
N LEU A 43 -12.98 -9.42 12.54
CA LEU A 43 -12.75 -10.46 13.55
C LEU A 43 -12.82 -9.91 14.98
N ILE A 44 -12.23 -8.74 15.23
CA ILE A 44 -12.28 -8.08 16.55
C ILE A 44 -13.73 -7.68 16.89
N ALA A 45 -14.51 -7.23 15.91
CA ALA A 45 -15.92 -6.91 16.11
C ALA A 45 -16.74 -8.16 16.49
N GLU A 46 -16.56 -9.28 15.79
CA GLU A 46 -17.26 -10.55 16.05
C GLU A 46 -16.88 -11.18 17.40
N ILE A 47 -15.64 -11.01 17.85
CA ILE A 47 -15.20 -11.45 19.19
C ILE A 47 -16.03 -10.76 20.30
N GLY A 48 -16.71 -9.66 20.00
CA GLY A 48 -17.56 -8.98 20.96
C GLY A 48 -16.76 -8.31 22.06
N TRP A 49 -15.60 -7.72 21.70
CA TRP A 49 -14.67 -7.04 22.61
C TRP A 49 -15.33 -6.00 23.54
N TYR A 50 -16.51 -5.49 23.18
CA TYR A 50 -17.29 -4.57 23.98
C TYR A 50 -18.79 -4.82 23.84
N GLU A 51 -19.45 -5.27 24.92
CA GLU A 51 -20.87 -5.66 24.93
C GLU A 51 -21.81 -4.58 24.39
N ARG A 52 -21.61 -3.32 24.81
CA ARG A 52 -22.47 -2.21 24.36
C ARG A 52 -22.30 -1.92 22.88
N ALA A 53 -21.09 -2.03 22.34
CA ALA A 53 -20.88 -1.89 20.90
C ALA A 53 -21.57 -3.02 20.13
N ASN A 54 -21.50 -4.25 20.64
CA ASN A 54 -22.15 -5.40 20.02
C ASN A 54 -23.69 -5.27 20.04
N MET A 55 -24.27 -4.82 21.15
CA MET A 55 -25.71 -4.55 21.23
C MET A 55 -26.17 -3.47 20.24
N VAL A 56 -25.41 -2.38 20.09
CA VAL A 56 -25.75 -1.31 19.14
C VAL A 56 -25.56 -1.76 17.69
N ALA A 57 -24.48 -2.49 17.41
CA ALA A 57 -24.21 -3.05 16.09
C ALA A 57 -25.28 -4.05 15.66
N ASN A 58 -25.74 -4.95 16.55
CA ASN A 58 -26.78 -5.92 16.21
C ASN A 58 -28.18 -5.30 16.11
N SER A 59 -28.46 -4.22 16.84
CA SER A 59 -29.78 -3.57 16.81
C SER A 59 -29.98 -2.58 15.67
N ARG A 60 -28.90 -1.98 15.14
CA ARG A 60 -28.98 -0.91 14.14
C ARG A 60 -27.93 -0.99 13.02
N GLY A 61 -26.94 -1.86 13.16
CA GLY A 61 -25.84 -1.98 12.22
C GLY A 61 -26.25 -2.70 10.94
N ASN A 62 -25.70 -2.25 9.82
CA ASN A 62 -25.79 -2.95 8.55
C ASN A 62 -24.37 -3.26 8.07
N ILE A 63 -24.04 -4.55 8.04
CA ILE A 63 -22.73 -5.07 7.65
C ILE A 63 -22.30 -4.62 6.24
N ILE A 64 -23.26 -4.36 5.34
CA ILE A 64 -22.99 -3.91 3.98
C ILE A 64 -22.25 -2.56 3.98
N TRP A 65 -22.62 -1.64 4.87
CA TRP A 65 -21.93 -0.34 4.96
C TRP A 65 -20.49 -0.48 5.46
N ILE A 66 -20.23 -1.43 6.36
CA ILE A 66 -18.88 -1.72 6.85
C ILE A 66 -18.03 -2.30 5.71
N LEU A 67 -18.56 -3.23 4.93
CA LEU A 67 -17.87 -3.80 3.78
C LEU A 67 -17.56 -2.75 2.70
N ILE A 68 -18.51 -1.84 2.43
CA ILE A 68 -18.29 -0.71 1.52
C ILE A 68 -17.17 0.20 2.05
N ALA A 69 -17.20 0.54 3.34
CA ALA A 69 -16.18 1.39 3.95
C ALA A 69 -14.78 0.75 3.86
N ILE A 70 -14.64 -0.53 4.23
CA ILE A 70 -13.39 -1.28 4.10
C ILE A 70 -12.91 -1.26 2.65
N THR A 71 -13.78 -1.53 1.69
CA THR A 71 -13.44 -1.57 0.26
C THR A 71 -12.93 -0.22 -0.23
N LEU A 72 -13.63 0.88 0.09
CA LEU A 72 -13.23 2.24 -0.30
C LEU A 72 -11.88 2.63 0.30
N ILE A 73 -11.68 2.35 1.59
CA ILE A 73 -10.41 2.61 2.29
C ILE A 73 -9.30 1.79 1.64
N SER A 74 -9.54 0.51 1.33
CA SER A 74 -8.54 -0.36 0.71
C SER A 74 -8.12 0.08 -0.68
N VAL A 75 -9.07 0.53 -1.51
CA VAL A 75 -8.75 1.10 -2.84
C VAL A 75 -7.93 2.38 -2.69
N GLY A 76 -8.31 3.28 -1.77
CA GLY A 76 -7.56 4.50 -1.48
C GLY A 76 -6.13 4.22 -1.01
N PHE A 77 -5.96 3.26 -0.09
CA PHE A 77 -4.64 2.82 0.36
C PHE A 77 -3.81 2.19 -0.76
N GLY A 78 -4.43 1.37 -1.61
CA GLY A 78 -3.76 0.81 -2.79
C GLY A 78 -3.22 1.89 -3.72
N TRP A 79 -4.01 2.95 -3.95
CA TRP A 79 -3.62 4.10 -4.76
C TRP A 79 -2.44 4.86 -4.15
N ILE A 80 -2.53 5.23 -2.87
CA ILE A 80 -1.47 5.95 -2.14
C ILE A 80 -0.18 5.13 -2.09
N TYR A 81 -0.28 3.84 -1.78
CA TYR A 81 0.88 2.95 -1.66
C TYR A 81 1.64 2.81 -2.99
N GLN A 82 0.91 2.77 -4.10
CA GLN A 82 1.53 2.73 -5.42
C GLN A 82 2.34 4.01 -5.70
N GLN A 83 1.77 5.17 -5.42
CA GLN A 83 2.44 6.46 -5.58
C GLN A 83 3.69 6.55 -4.70
N PHE A 84 3.54 6.24 -3.42
CA PHE A 84 4.64 6.23 -2.46
C PHE A 84 5.79 5.30 -2.89
N THR A 85 5.47 4.10 -3.39
CA THR A 85 6.48 3.17 -3.89
C THR A 85 7.24 3.73 -5.10
N SER A 86 6.57 4.49 -5.97
CA SER A 86 7.24 5.14 -7.10
C SER A 86 8.18 6.24 -6.63
N GLU A 87 7.75 7.08 -5.70
CA GLU A 87 8.55 8.17 -5.14
C GLU A 87 9.80 7.65 -4.41
N MET A 88 9.66 6.59 -3.61
CA MET A 88 10.77 5.94 -2.92
C MET A 88 11.84 5.41 -3.89
N ASN A 89 11.41 4.79 -4.99
CA ASN A 89 12.33 4.29 -6.00
C ASN A 89 13.03 5.44 -6.77
N GLU A 90 12.33 6.55 -7.01
CA GLU A 90 12.92 7.73 -7.64
C GLU A 90 13.96 8.40 -6.73
N GLN A 91 13.68 8.47 -5.42
CA GLN A 91 14.66 8.94 -4.44
C GLN A 91 15.92 8.05 -4.44
N ARG A 92 15.75 6.73 -4.34
CA ARG A 92 16.87 5.77 -4.40
C ARG A 92 17.68 5.92 -5.69
N PHE A 93 17.02 6.12 -6.83
CA PHE A 93 17.69 6.34 -8.11
C PHE A 93 18.55 7.60 -8.09
N ASN A 94 18.03 8.71 -7.56
CA ASN A 94 18.77 9.96 -7.45
C ASN A 94 19.97 9.84 -6.51
N GLU A 95 19.82 9.16 -5.38
CA GLU A 95 20.92 8.86 -4.45
C GLU A 95 22.06 8.11 -5.16
N ILE A 96 21.74 7.04 -5.91
CA ILE A 96 22.72 6.27 -6.69
C ILE A 96 23.38 7.14 -7.77
N LYS A 97 22.60 7.98 -8.46
CA LYS A 97 23.11 8.90 -9.49
C LYS A 97 24.10 9.91 -8.91
N HIS A 98 23.80 10.47 -7.74
CA HIS A 98 24.70 11.39 -7.05
C HIS A 98 26.02 10.71 -6.66
N ILE A 99 25.98 9.45 -6.22
CA ILE A 99 27.19 8.67 -5.91
C ILE A 99 28.01 8.40 -7.19
N LYS A 100 27.36 8.12 -8.34
CA LYS A 100 28.06 7.96 -9.62
C LYS A 100 28.74 9.24 -10.09
N ASN A 101 28.07 10.39 -9.98
CA ASN A 101 28.59 11.67 -10.48
C ASN A 101 29.68 12.29 -9.59
N LYS A 102 29.78 11.89 -8.32
CA LYS A 102 30.86 12.34 -7.40
C LYS A 102 32.17 11.57 -7.59
N LYS A 103 32.14 10.46 -8.33
CA LYS A 103 33.33 9.71 -8.74
C LYS A 103 33.83 10.23 -10.07
#